data_AF-A0A4Q2Y3E5-F1
#
_entry.id   AF-A0A4Q2Y3E5-F1
#
_cell.length_a   1.000
_cell.length_b   1.000
_cell.length_c   1.000
_cell.angle_alpha   90.00
_cell.angle_beta   90.00
_cell.angle_gamma   90.00
#
_symmetry.space_group_name_H-M   'P 1'
#
loop_
_entity.id
_entity.type
_entity.pdbx_description
1 polymer ?
#
loop_
_entity_poly.entity_id
_entity_poly.type
_entity_poly.pdbx_seq_one_letter_code
_entity_poly.pdbx_strand_id
1 'polypeptide(L)'
;MVPILVKVQGVNSDLVPMNAANFMKMAHGDLPGLRQLAFDYFNDTRRQMTGWKALIESGNFAQLREDLHRCKGGASLFGLERLVALLGSFESPAMLESRGFDIGVFEKELTAAENAVLAMTD
;
A
#
# COMPACT_ATOMS: atom_id res chain seq x y z
N MET A 1 -11.86 -23.51 16.84
CA MET A 1 -11.47 -22.48 15.85
C MET A 1 -11.64 -21.14 16.53
N VAL A 2 -10.54 -20.49 16.92
CA VAL A 2 -10.59 -19.19 17.61
C VAL A 2 -10.74 -18.11 16.55
N PRO A 3 -11.75 -17.22 16.63
CA PRO A 3 -11.86 -16.12 15.70
C PRO A 3 -10.66 -15.19 15.92
N ILE A 4 -9.81 -15.05 14.90
CA ILE A 4 -8.74 -14.06 14.89
C ILE A 4 -9.42 -12.69 14.90
N LEU A 5 -9.40 -12.05 16.06
CA LEU A 5 -9.90 -10.70 16.25
C LEU A 5 -8.92 -9.76 15.54
N VAL A 6 -9.16 -9.48 14.26
CA VAL A 6 -8.40 -8.47 13.51
C VAL A 6 -8.63 -7.14 14.22
N LYS A 7 -7.64 -6.67 15.00
CA LYS A 7 -7.65 -5.31 15.54
C LYS A 7 -7.68 -4.38 14.33
N VAL A 8 -8.71 -3.54 14.23
CA VAL A 8 -8.83 -2.50 13.21
C VAL A 8 -7.49 -1.77 13.12
N GLN A 9 -6.84 -1.86 11.96
CA GLN A 9 -5.54 -1.27 11.73
C GLN A 9 -5.69 0.26 11.73
N GLY A 10 -5.06 0.92 12.70
CA GLY A 10 -5.08 2.38 12.78
C GLY A 10 -4.24 2.98 11.66
N VAL A 11 -4.88 3.76 10.79
CA VAL A 11 -4.16 4.54 9.78
C VAL A 11 -3.62 5.80 10.43
N ASN A 12 -2.36 6.15 10.12
CA ASN A 12 -1.80 7.42 10.57
C ASN A 12 -2.49 8.57 9.83
N SER A 13 -3.37 9.29 10.54
CA SER A 13 -4.15 10.42 10.01
C SER A 13 -3.33 11.69 9.80
N ASP A 14 -2.12 11.75 10.35
CA ASP A 14 -1.24 12.91 10.21
C ASP A 14 -0.48 12.90 8.86
N LEU A 15 -0.52 11.76 8.16
CA LEU A 15 0.07 11.60 6.82
C LEU A 15 -0.94 11.87 5.72
N VAL A 16 -0.47 12.35 4.58
CA VAL A 16 -1.30 12.51 3.38
C VAL A 16 -1.34 11.22 2.54
N PRO A 17 -2.43 10.95 1.80
CA PRO A 17 -2.49 9.79 0.91
C PRO A 17 -1.36 9.76 -0.12
N MET A 18 -0.96 10.94 -0.61
CA MET A 18 0.17 11.15 -1.50
C MET A 18 0.78 12.53 -1.20
N ASN A 19 2.10 12.58 -1.05
CA ASN A 19 2.84 13.83 -0.93
C ASN A 19 3.08 14.45 -2.31
N ALA A 20 2.28 15.46 -2.67
CA ALA A 20 2.34 16.11 -3.97
C ALA A 20 3.73 16.70 -4.28
N ALA A 21 4.42 17.27 -3.29
CA ALA A 21 5.75 17.84 -3.49
C ALA A 21 6.79 16.76 -3.84
N ASN A 22 6.72 15.60 -3.18
CA ASN A 22 7.60 14.47 -3.50
C ASN A 22 7.22 13.84 -4.84
N PHE A 23 5.93 13.69 -5.13
CA PHE A 23 5.45 13.17 -6.42
C PHE A 23 5.95 14.05 -7.58
N MET A 24 5.82 15.37 -7.47
CA MET A 24 6.31 16.30 -8.50
C MET A 24 7.83 16.27 -8.67
N LYS A 25 8.60 16.08 -7.59
CA LYS A 25 10.06 15.90 -7.69
C LYS A 25 10.41 14.63 -8.48
N MET A 26 9.66 13.55 -8.26
CA MET A 26 9.86 12.27 -8.95
C MET A 26 9.45 12.32 -10.42
N ALA A 27 8.61 13.29 -10.82
CA ALA A 27 8.19 13.43 -12.20
C ALA A 27 9.33 13.88 -13.12
N HIS A 28 10.35 14.56 -12.58
CA HIS A 28 11.49 15.08 -13.35
C HIS A 28 11.08 15.87 -14.62
N GLY A 29 9.92 16.55 -14.58
CA GLY A 29 9.37 17.31 -15.70
C GLY A 29 8.36 16.55 -16.58
N ASP A 30 8.14 15.26 -16.35
CA ASP A 30 7.16 14.42 -17.04
C ASP A 30 6.06 13.93 -16.07
N LEU A 31 5.16 14.85 -15.70
CA LEU A 31 4.02 14.53 -14.84
C LEU A 31 3.07 13.51 -15.50
N PRO A 32 2.72 13.60 -16.80
CA PRO A 32 1.88 12.61 -17.46
C PRO A 32 2.48 11.19 -17.42
N GLY A 33 3.80 11.06 -17.69
CA GLY A 33 4.50 9.78 -17.62
C GLY A 33 4.50 9.20 -16.21
N LEU A 34 4.81 10.01 -15.19
CA LEU A 34 4.76 9.54 -13.80
C LEU A 34 3.36 9.10 -13.39
N ARG A 35 2.31 9.81 -13.80
CA ARG A 35 0.92 9.43 -13.55
C ARG A 35 0.58 8.08 -14.17
N GLN A 36 1.01 7.83 -15.40
CA GLN A 36 0.80 6.53 -16.05
C GLN A 36 1.47 5.40 -15.26
N LEU A 37 2.73 5.61 -14.83
CA LEU A 37 3.45 4.63 -14.00
C LEU A 37 2.76 4.40 -12.65
N ALA A 38 2.20 5.44 -12.04
CA ALA A 38 1.43 5.31 -10.81
C ALA A 38 0.14 4.50 -11.03
N PHE A 39 -0.56 4.69 -12.16
CA PHE A 39 -1.74 3.88 -12.50
C PHE A 39 -1.40 2.41 -12.73
N ASP A 40 -0.30 2.12 -13.42
CA ASP A 40 0.18 0.75 -13.60
C ASP A 40 0.47 0.11 -12.24
N TYR A 41 1.11 0.84 -11.32
CA TYR A 41 1.32 0.41 -9.95
C TYR A 41 0.01 0.11 -9.19
N PHE A 42 -1.00 0.98 -9.28
CA PHE A 42 -2.29 0.75 -8.60
C PHE A 42 -3.00 -0.49 -9.15
N ASN A 43 -3.00 -0.66 -10.48
CA ASN A 43 -3.61 -1.82 -11.14
C ASN A 43 -2.90 -3.12 -10.78
N ASP A 44 -1.57 -3.14 -10.82
CA ASP A 44 -0.78 -4.31 -10.46
C ASP A 44 -0.92 -4.66 -8.98
N THR A 45 -0.99 -3.65 -8.10
CA THR A 45 -1.23 -3.86 -6.67
C THR A 45 -2.58 -4.52 -6.42
N ARG A 46 -3.66 -4.06 -7.10
CA ARG A 46 -4.98 -4.70 -6.99
C ARG A 46 -4.98 -6.15 -7.47
N ARG A 47 -4.23 -6.46 -8.54
CA ARG A 47 -4.07 -7.85 -8.99
C ARG A 47 -3.35 -8.71 -7.95
N GLN A 48 -2.28 -8.18 -7.34
CA GLN A 48 -1.52 -8.86 -6.30
C GLN A 48 -2.34 -9.13 -5.03
N MET A 49 -3.25 -8.23 -4.66
CA MET A 49 -4.13 -8.40 -3.49
C MET A 49 -4.95 -9.70 -3.54
N THR A 50 -5.32 -10.20 -4.73
CA THR A 50 -5.97 -11.51 -4.85
C THR A 50 -5.06 -12.65 -4.40
N GLY A 51 -3.76 -12.59 -4.74
CA GLY A 51 -2.75 -13.53 -4.24
C GLY A 51 -2.54 -13.40 -2.73
N TRP A 52 -2.55 -12.17 -2.20
CA TRP A 52 -2.39 -11.94 -0.76
C TRP A 52 -3.52 -12.55 0.07
N LYS A 53 -4.77 -12.54 -0.43
CA LYS A 53 -5.88 -13.24 0.23
C LYS A 53 -5.58 -14.72 0.42
N ALA A 54 -5.11 -15.40 -0.63
CA ALA A 54 -4.74 -16.81 -0.56
C ALA A 54 -3.55 -17.06 0.39
N LEU A 55 -2.58 -16.15 0.45
CA LEU A 55 -1.45 -16.25 1.38
C LEU A 55 -1.89 -16.09 2.84
N ILE A 56 -2.84 -15.18 3.12
CA ILE A 56 -3.43 -15.02 4.46
C ILE A 56 -4.20 -16.28 4.86
N GLU A 57 -5.05 -16.80 3.97
CA GLU A 57 -5.88 -17.99 4.24
C GLU A 57 -5.04 -19.26 4.48
N SER A 58 -3.91 -19.39 3.76
CA SER A 58 -2.98 -20.51 3.92
C SER A 58 -1.97 -20.32 5.07
N GLY A 59 -1.98 -19.15 5.73
CA GLY A 59 -1.02 -18.82 6.80
C GLY A 59 0.42 -18.63 6.30
N ASN A 60 0.63 -18.43 5.00
CA ASN A 60 1.95 -18.19 4.41
C ASN A 60 2.37 -16.72 4.58
N PHE A 61 2.59 -16.32 5.83
CA PHE A 61 2.96 -14.95 6.18
C PHE A 61 4.37 -14.56 5.72
N ALA A 62 5.27 -15.53 5.52
CA ALA A 62 6.60 -15.29 4.99
C ALA A 62 6.53 -14.71 3.57
N GLN A 63 5.81 -15.38 2.65
CA GLN A 63 5.64 -14.88 1.28
C GLN A 63 4.83 -13.58 1.26
N LEU A 64 3.79 -13.48 2.08
CA LEU A 64 2.99 -12.25 2.17
C LEU A 64 3.85 -11.05 2.54
N ARG A 65 4.76 -11.21 3.51
CA ARG A 65 5.68 -10.13 3.92
C ARG A 65 6.58 -9.67 2.78
N GLU A 66 7.15 -10.59 2.01
CA GLU A 66 7.99 -10.24 0.85
C GLU A 66 7.19 -9.48 -0.21
N ASP A 67 5.92 -9.84 -0.43
CA ASP A 67 5.05 -9.13 -1.36
C ASP A 67 4.70 -7.72 -0.84
N LEU A 68 4.36 -7.59 0.44
CA LEU A 68 4.08 -6.30 1.07
C LEU A 68 5.32 -5.38 1.09
N HIS A 69 6.52 -5.93 1.28
CA HIS A 69 7.77 -5.17 1.21
C HIS A 69 8.04 -4.63 -0.20
N ARG A 70 7.81 -5.45 -1.25
CA ARG A 70 7.90 -4.99 -2.64
C ARG A 70 6.86 -3.92 -2.96
N CYS A 71 5.62 -4.10 -2.49
CA CYS A 71 4.57 -3.09 -2.62
C CYS A 71 4.98 -1.76 -1.95
N LYS A 72 5.56 -1.80 -0.74
CA LYS A 72 6.07 -0.62 -0.04
C LYS A 72 7.14 0.12 -0.86
N GLY A 73 8.03 -0.63 -1.51
CA GLY A 73 9.03 -0.09 -2.43
C GLY A 73 8.37 0.75 -3.53
N GLY A 74 7.36 0.20 -4.21
CA GLY A 74 6.60 0.92 -5.23
C GLY A 74 5.87 2.15 -4.68
N ALA A 75 5.18 2.01 -3.54
CA ALA A 75 4.51 3.14 -2.87
C ALA A 75 5.47 4.31 -2.55
N SER A 76 6.71 3.99 -2.18
CA SER A 76 7.74 4.98 -1.85
C SER A 76 8.16 5.81 -3.07
N LEU A 77 8.18 5.21 -4.28
CA LEU A 77 8.53 5.91 -5.52
C LEU A 77 7.54 7.02 -5.88
N PHE A 78 6.27 6.87 -5.48
CA PHE A 78 5.21 7.83 -5.75
C PHE A 78 4.86 8.70 -4.53
N GLY A 79 5.64 8.63 -3.44
CA GLY A 79 5.37 9.42 -2.24
C GLY A 79 4.03 9.12 -1.57
N LEU A 80 3.56 7.86 -1.60
CA LEU A 80 2.29 7.43 -1.03
C LEU A 80 2.41 7.21 0.49
N GLU A 81 2.52 8.29 1.26
CA GLU A 81 2.98 8.25 2.66
C GLU A 81 2.13 7.33 3.56
N ARG A 82 0.79 7.42 3.47
CA ARG A 82 -0.10 6.56 4.26
C ARG A 82 0.09 5.07 3.94
N LEU A 83 0.26 4.72 2.67
CA LEU A 83 0.55 3.34 2.25
C LEU A 83 1.92 2.87 2.74
N VAL A 84 2.95 3.71 2.61
CA VAL A 84 4.30 3.37 3.11
C VAL A 84 4.29 3.13 4.61
N ALA A 85 3.60 3.97 5.38
CA ALA A 85 3.47 3.81 6.83
C ALA A 85 2.67 2.55 7.20
N LEU A 86 1.55 2.29 6.52
CA LEU A 86 0.74 1.10 6.72
C LEU A 86 1.58 -0.17 6.48
N LEU A 87 2.24 -0.26 5.32
CA LEU A 87 3.06 -1.41 4.93
C LEU A 87 4.29 -1.57 5.83
N GLY A 88 4.90 -0.46 6.26
CA GLY A 88 6.01 -0.47 7.21
C GLY A 88 5.68 -1.11 8.56
N SER A 89 4.42 -1.11 8.97
CA SER A 89 3.99 -1.75 10.22
C SER A 89 4.06 -3.30 10.20
N PHE A 90 4.25 -3.90 9.02
CA PHE A 90 4.29 -5.35 8.81
C PHE A 90 5.69 -5.90 8.46
N GLU A 91 6.75 -5.09 8.55
CA GLU A 91 8.11 -5.57 8.22
C GLU A 91 8.65 -6.60 9.23
N SER A 92 8.10 -6.62 10.46
CA SER A 92 8.40 -7.65 11.44
C SER A 92 7.52 -8.89 11.24
N PRO A 93 8.08 -10.10 11.08
CA PRO A 93 7.29 -11.32 10.91
C PRO A 93 6.31 -11.57 12.07
N ALA A 94 6.74 -11.34 13.31
CA ALA A 94 5.89 -11.50 14.49
C ALA A 94 4.66 -10.56 14.50
N MET A 95 4.77 -9.38 13.85
CA MET A 95 3.68 -8.41 13.79
C MET A 95 2.61 -8.83 12.79
N LEU A 96 3.02 -9.32 11.62
CA LEU A 96 2.12 -9.78 10.58
C LEU A 96 1.33 -11.03 11.03
N GLU A 97 2.01 -11.98 11.68
CA GLU A 97 1.39 -13.20 12.19
C GLU A 97 0.40 -12.92 13.35
N SER A 98 0.74 -11.99 14.24
CA SER A 98 -0.11 -11.70 15.41
C SER A 98 -1.28 -10.77 15.13
N ARG A 99 -1.14 -9.83 14.19
CA ARG A 99 -2.17 -8.83 13.88
C ARG A 99 -2.98 -9.15 12.63
N GLY A 100 -2.43 -9.98 11.75
CA GLY A 100 -2.95 -10.17 10.40
C GLY A 100 -2.79 -8.92 9.54
N PHE A 101 -3.13 -9.07 8.26
CA PHE A 101 -3.17 -7.98 7.29
C PHE A 101 -4.62 -7.68 6.90
N ASP A 102 -5.10 -6.48 7.20
CA ASP A 102 -6.45 -6.05 6.83
C ASP A 102 -6.45 -5.52 5.39
N ILE A 103 -6.78 -6.43 4.46
CA ILE A 103 -6.88 -6.10 3.03
C ILE A 103 -7.91 -5.00 2.77
N GLY A 104 -9.00 -4.93 3.56
CA GLY A 104 -10.03 -3.92 3.37
C GLY A 104 -9.57 -2.52 3.76
N VAL A 105 -8.77 -2.40 4.83
CA VAL A 105 -8.09 -1.14 5.17
C VAL A 105 -7.07 -0.77 4.10
N PHE A 106 -6.25 -1.73 3.66
CA PHE A 106 -5.27 -1.48 2.60
C PHE A 106 -5.91 -0.98 1.30
N GLU A 107 -7.02 -1.60 0.86
CA GLU A 107 -7.74 -1.20 -0.35
C GLU A 107 -8.29 0.23 -0.29
N LYS A 108 -8.78 0.64 0.88
CA LYS A 108 -9.23 2.03 1.11
C LYS A 108 -8.07 3.03 0.97
N GLU A 109 -6.92 2.70 1.54
CA GLU A 109 -5.72 3.54 1.43
C GLU A 109 -5.16 3.58 0.01
N LEU A 110 -5.21 2.44 -0.70
CA LEU A 110 -4.82 2.36 -2.11
C LEU A 110 -5.69 3.27 -2.99
N THR A 111 -7.00 3.26 -2.73
CA THR A 111 -7.97 4.11 -3.43
C THR A 111 -7.80 5.58 -3.07
N ALA A 112 -7.51 5.91 -1.82
CA ALA A 112 -7.23 7.29 -1.39
C ALA A 112 -5.97 7.85 -2.08
N ALA A 113 -4.92 7.04 -2.19
CA ALA A 113 -3.69 7.39 -2.89
C ALA A 113 -3.94 7.60 -4.40
N GLU A 114 -4.68 6.71 -5.05
CA GLU A 114 -5.03 6.85 -6.47
C GLU A 114 -5.85 8.11 -6.74
N ASN A 115 -6.84 8.42 -5.91
CA ASN A 115 -7.61 9.65 -6.01
C ASN A 115 -6.75 10.90 -5.86
N ALA A 116 -5.75 10.87 -4.98
CA ALA A 116 -4.80 11.98 -4.81
C ALA A 116 -3.91 12.17 -6.04
N VAL A 117 -3.45 11.08 -6.68
CA VAL A 117 -2.72 11.14 -7.95
C VAL A 117 -3.61 11.66 -9.08
N LEU A 118 -4.88 11.24 -9.14
CA LEU A 118 -5.85 11.70 -10.14
C LEU A 118 -6.12 13.20 -10.05
N ALA A 119 -6.16 13.74 -8.83
CA ALA A 119 -6.38 15.15 -8.55
C ALA A 119 -5.19 16.05 -8.91
N MET A 120 -4.03 15.48 -9.27
CA MET A 120 -2.91 16.27 -9.77
C MET A 120 -3.27 16.89 -11.12
N THR A 121 -3.16 18.21 -11.19
CA THR A 121 -3.24 18.99 -12.42
C THR A 121 -1.85 19.44 -12.84
N ASP A 122 -1.67 19.69 -14.15
CA ASP A 122 -0.47 20.34 -14.67
C ASP A 122 -0.36 21.81 -14.20
#